data_AF-A0A1Q7E201-F1
#
_entry.id   AF-A0A1Q7E201-F1
#
_cell.length_a   1.000
_cell.length_b   1.000
_cell.length_c   1.000
_cell.angle_alpha   90.00
_cell.angle_beta   90.00
_cell.angle_gamma   90.00
#
_symmetry.space_group_name_H-M   'P 1'
#
loop_
_entity.id
_entity.type
_entity.pdbx_description
1 polymer ?
#
loop_
_entity_poly.entity_id
_entity_poly.type
_entity_poly.pdbx_seq_one_letter_code
_entity_poly.pdbx_strand_id
1 'polypeptide(L)'
;MTTSTASPAPAAVDRSDFRTVMLSGTKVGLMTVVAVLVYSALFRAIPAGLAREVIETVVVLATATLVSFLPAQWVVARGTEGIAGAAAVGLWGTIVFMAIDIAALRPANHFVTIYPWTWDAVGGLSTWWYLPIWWMLGTFVAWMGGMLTAGRAARAGSNTTLLGLAVPVLAGSALIAVIGRIMGCPVMLPVTAGAGFALTLTLLGVAAIARKA
;
A
#
# COMPACT_ATOMS: atom_id res chain seq x y z
N MET A 1 -22.79 48.69 10.70
CA MET A 1 -21.61 47.88 10.35
C MET A 1 -22.01 46.42 10.56
N THR A 2 -22.49 45.73 9.52
CA THR A 2 -22.98 44.35 9.60
C THR A 2 -21.80 43.39 9.44
N THR A 3 -21.41 42.74 10.53
CA THR A 3 -20.42 41.66 10.51
C THR A 3 -21.03 40.44 9.81
N SER A 4 -20.62 40.20 8.57
CA SER A 4 -20.85 38.92 7.88
C SER A 4 -20.06 37.84 8.63
N THR A 5 -20.74 37.04 9.43
CA THR A 5 -20.19 35.78 9.95
C THR A 5 -20.15 34.80 8.79
N ALA A 6 -18.97 34.60 8.20
CA ALA A 6 -18.76 33.53 7.26
C ALA A 6 -19.07 32.20 7.95
N SER A 7 -20.10 31.47 7.50
CA SER A 7 -20.33 30.10 7.94
C SER A 7 -19.07 29.29 7.66
N PRO A 8 -18.55 28.52 8.65
CA PRO A 8 -17.44 27.61 8.38
C PRO A 8 -17.86 26.66 7.26
N ALA A 9 -16.95 26.44 6.30
CA ALA A 9 -17.19 25.48 5.23
C ALA A 9 -17.55 24.12 5.85
N PRO A 10 -18.52 23.37 5.28
CA PRO A 10 -18.88 22.05 5.77
C PRO A 10 -17.62 21.20 5.94
N ALA A 11 -17.44 20.59 7.11
CA ALA A 11 -16.36 19.64 7.31
C ALA A 11 -16.49 18.55 6.24
N ALA A 12 -15.41 18.28 5.51
CA ALA A 12 -15.39 17.20 4.55
C ALA A 12 -15.70 15.88 5.29
N VAL A 13 -16.83 15.26 4.94
CA VAL A 13 -17.32 14.03 5.57
C VAL A 13 -16.57 12.82 5.00
N ASP A 14 -16.29 11.83 5.85
CA ASP A 14 -15.73 10.54 5.45
C ASP A 14 -16.62 9.91 4.35
N ARG A 15 -16.02 9.36 3.30
CA ARG A 15 -16.72 8.75 2.14
C ARG A 15 -16.46 7.24 2.11
N SER A 16 -17.14 6.53 3.00
CA SER A 16 -17.04 5.09 3.23
C SER A 16 -18.15 4.29 2.54
N ASP A 17 -19.01 4.93 1.73
CA ASP A 17 -20.14 4.28 1.09
C ASP A 17 -19.70 3.15 0.16
N PHE A 18 -20.55 2.12 0.02
CA PHE A 18 -20.24 0.91 -0.74
C PHE A 18 -19.74 1.20 -2.16
N ARG A 19 -20.34 2.18 -2.85
CA ARG A 19 -19.95 2.53 -4.22
C ARG A 19 -18.54 3.12 -4.25
N THR A 20 -18.23 4.03 -3.34
CA THR A 20 -16.88 4.60 -3.20
C THR A 20 -15.85 3.52 -2.90
N VAL A 21 -16.17 2.59 -1.99
CA VAL A 21 -15.28 1.47 -1.63
C VAL A 21 -15.01 0.57 -2.84
N MET A 22 -16.06 0.15 -3.55
CA MET A 22 -15.92 -0.73 -4.72
C MET A 22 -15.12 -0.08 -5.85
N LEU A 23 -15.46 1.15 -6.24
CA LEU A 23 -14.76 1.84 -7.33
C LEU A 23 -13.30 2.13 -6.98
N SER A 24 -13.04 2.56 -5.75
CA SER A 24 -11.70 2.88 -5.28
C SER A 24 -10.85 1.62 -5.14
N GLY A 25 -11.39 0.55 -4.55
CA GLY A 25 -10.67 -0.71 -4.39
C GLY A 25 -10.38 -1.35 -5.76
N THR A 26 -11.31 -1.29 -6.73
CA THR A 26 -11.01 -1.76 -8.10
C THR A 26 -9.81 -1.01 -8.71
N LYS A 27 -9.71 0.31 -8.50
CA LYS A 27 -8.51 1.06 -8.93
C LYS A 27 -7.24 0.57 -8.22
N VAL A 28 -7.30 0.33 -6.90
CA VAL A 28 -6.17 -0.26 -6.15
C VAL A 28 -5.74 -1.60 -6.74
N GLY A 29 -6.69 -2.51 -6.96
CA GLY A 29 -6.40 -3.84 -7.52
C GLY A 29 -5.75 -3.75 -8.89
N LEU A 30 -6.26 -2.90 -9.78
CA LEU A 30 -5.68 -2.68 -11.11
C LEU A 30 -4.27 -2.07 -11.03
N MET A 31 -4.04 -1.11 -10.13
CA MET A 31 -2.69 -0.56 -9.90
C MET A 31 -1.71 -1.65 -9.44
N THR A 32 -2.13 -2.55 -8.55
CA THR A 32 -1.31 -3.67 -8.09
C THR A 32 -0.99 -4.64 -9.24
N VAL A 33 -1.96 -4.97 -10.10
CA VAL A 33 -1.72 -5.79 -11.30
C VAL A 33 -0.66 -5.14 -12.20
N VAL A 34 -0.80 -3.85 -12.49
CA VAL A 34 0.18 -3.12 -13.31
C VAL A 34 1.56 -3.13 -12.65
N ALA A 35 1.64 -2.93 -11.33
CA ALA A 35 2.90 -2.97 -10.60
C ALA A 35 3.59 -4.33 -10.69
N VAL A 36 2.84 -5.43 -10.57
CA VAL A 36 3.38 -6.80 -10.74
C VAL A 36 3.92 -7.02 -12.15
N LEU A 37 3.18 -6.58 -13.17
CA LEU A 37 3.62 -6.69 -14.56
C LEU A 37 4.88 -5.87 -14.83
N VAL A 38 4.96 -4.65 -14.31
CA VAL A 38 6.13 -3.78 -14.41
C VAL A 38 7.33 -4.41 -13.69
N TYR A 39 7.14 -4.89 -12.46
CA TYR A 39 8.18 -5.56 -11.69
C TYR A 39 8.71 -6.78 -12.45
N SER A 40 7.81 -7.64 -12.95
CA SER A 40 8.16 -8.82 -13.74
C SER A 40 8.92 -8.45 -15.01
N ALA A 41 8.48 -7.43 -15.74
CA ALA A 41 9.16 -6.98 -16.95
C ALA A 41 10.59 -6.49 -16.64
N LEU A 42 10.78 -5.72 -15.58
CA LEU A 42 12.09 -5.23 -15.15
C LEU A 42 13.00 -6.37 -14.67
N PHE A 43 12.44 -7.31 -13.90
CA PHE A 43 13.11 -8.51 -13.43
C PHE A 43 13.65 -9.36 -14.59
N ARG A 44 12.95 -9.36 -15.73
CA ARG A 44 13.37 -10.07 -16.94
C ARG A 44 14.33 -9.27 -17.82
N ALA A 45 14.11 -7.96 -17.94
CA ALA A 45 14.85 -7.11 -18.85
C ALA A 45 16.24 -6.71 -18.33
N ILE A 46 16.40 -6.63 -17.00
CA ILE A 46 17.63 -6.14 -16.38
C ILE A 46 18.44 -7.34 -15.84
N PRO A 47 19.75 -7.43 -16.13
CA PRO A 47 20.62 -8.43 -15.52
C PRO A 47 20.62 -8.36 -13.99
N ALA A 48 20.87 -9.49 -13.33
CA ALA A 48 21.00 -9.53 -11.88
C ALA A 48 22.15 -8.62 -11.41
N GLY A 49 21.90 -7.83 -10.36
CA GLY A 49 22.87 -6.89 -9.81
C GLY A 49 22.20 -5.74 -9.06
N LEU A 50 23.03 -4.89 -8.43
CA LEU A 50 22.55 -3.79 -7.58
C LEU A 50 21.61 -2.82 -8.32
N ALA A 51 21.92 -2.49 -9.58
CA ALA A 51 21.10 -1.56 -10.36
C ALA A 51 19.65 -2.05 -10.51
N ARG A 52 19.48 -3.35 -10.81
CA ARG A 52 18.17 -3.99 -10.88
C ARG A 52 17.46 -3.95 -9.54
N GLU A 53 18.14 -4.34 -8.46
CA GLU A 53 17.56 -4.34 -7.13
C GLU A 53 17.07 -2.95 -6.70
N VAL A 54 17.82 -1.90 -7.03
CA VAL A 54 17.42 -0.51 -6.75
C VAL A 54 16.17 -0.13 -7.55
N ILE A 55 16.12 -0.45 -8.85
CA ILE A 55 14.97 -0.14 -9.70
C ILE A 55 13.72 -0.90 -9.23
N GLU A 56 13.85 -2.18 -8.94
CA GLU A 56 12.79 -3.02 -8.37
C GLU A 56 12.30 -2.48 -7.02
N THR A 57 13.22 -2.00 -6.17
CA THR A 57 12.89 -1.36 -4.90
C THR A 57 12.03 -0.11 -5.10
N VAL A 58 12.35 0.73 -6.09
CA VAL A 58 11.55 1.91 -6.41
C VAL A 58 10.11 1.50 -6.79
N VAL A 59 9.93 0.46 -7.60
CA VAL A 59 8.59 -0.05 -7.96
C VAL A 59 7.85 -0.53 -6.72
N VAL A 60 8.50 -1.30 -5.84
CA VAL A 60 7.89 -1.80 -4.61
C VAL A 60 7.47 -0.64 -3.70
N LEU A 61 8.34 0.34 -3.46
CA LEU A 61 8.05 1.46 -2.58
C LEU A 61 7.02 2.43 -3.15
N ALA A 62 7.03 2.66 -4.46
CA ALA A 62 6.01 3.45 -5.14
C ALA A 62 4.65 2.77 -4.98
N THR A 63 4.56 1.47 -5.30
CA THR A 63 3.33 0.70 -5.16
C THR A 63 2.84 0.67 -3.71
N ALA A 64 3.73 0.37 -2.76
CA ALA A 64 3.43 0.35 -1.33
C ALA A 64 2.86 1.70 -0.86
N THR A 65 3.43 2.81 -1.32
CA THR A 65 2.94 4.16 -1.03
C THR A 65 1.52 4.36 -1.57
N LEU A 66 1.29 4.02 -2.84
CA LEU A 66 -0.02 4.18 -3.48
C LEU A 66 -1.09 3.35 -2.78
N VAL A 67 -0.85 2.06 -2.55
CA VAL A 67 -1.85 1.15 -1.94
C VAL A 67 -2.09 1.43 -0.46
N SER A 68 -1.14 2.07 0.23
CA SER A 68 -1.31 2.44 1.64
C SER A 68 -2.08 3.75 1.81
N PHE A 69 -1.82 4.75 0.96
CA PHE A 69 -2.30 6.12 1.19
C PHE A 69 -3.44 6.56 0.28
N LEU A 70 -3.51 6.09 -0.98
CA LEU A 70 -4.62 6.46 -1.87
C LEU A 70 -6.01 6.04 -1.33
N PRO A 71 -6.17 4.85 -0.70
CA PRO A 71 -7.44 4.50 -0.07
C PRO A 71 -7.96 5.58 0.87
N ALA A 72 -7.09 6.06 1.77
CA ALA A 72 -7.41 7.09 2.75
C ALA A 72 -7.73 8.45 2.10
N GLN A 73 -7.06 8.80 1.00
CA GLN A 73 -7.33 10.03 0.27
C GLN A 73 -8.68 10.01 -0.44
N TRP A 74 -9.05 8.88 -1.05
CA TRP A 74 -10.30 8.75 -1.80
C TRP A 74 -11.53 8.69 -0.89
N VAL A 75 -11.40 8.06 0.28
CA VAL A 75 -12.46 8.06 1.31
C VAL A 75 -12.40 9.28 2.24
N VAL A 76 -11.45 10.19 2.02
CA VAL A 76 -11.26 11.42 2.82
C VAL A 76 -11.13 11.12 4.32
N ALA A 77 -10.30 10.13 4.68
CA ALA A 77 -10.23 9.61 6.04
C ALA A 77 -9.82 10.67 7.08
N ARG A 78 -10.76 11.03 7.97
CA ARG A 78 -10.56 11.93 9.12
C ARG A 78 -10.96 11.29 10.45
N GLY A 79 -11.91 10.36 10.43
CA GLY A 79 -12.42 9.64 11.60
C GLY A 79 -12.17 8.13 11.56
N THR A 80 -12.73 7.42 12.54
CA THR A 80 -12.70 5.95 12.60
C THR A 80 -13.41 5.32 11.41
N GLU A 81 -14.51 5.93 10.94
CA GLU A 81 -15.25 5.49 9.76
C GLU A 81 -14.41 5.59 8.49
N GLY A 82 -13.75 6.73 8.25
CA GLY A 82 -12.85 6.89 7.12
C GLY A 82 -11.64 5.95 7.16
N ILE A 83 -11.09 5.67 8.35
CA ILE A 83 -10.03 4.67 8.54
C ILE A 83 -10.53 3.27 8.15
N ALA A 84 -11.72 2.88 8.60
CA ALA A 84 -12.34 1.61 8.24
C ALA A 84 -12.67 1.54 6.74
N GLY A 85 -13.13 2.63 6.15
CA GLY A 85 -13.36 2.76 4.71
C GLY A 85 -12.09 2.57 3.89
N ALA A 86 -10.96 3.14 4.34
CA ALA A 86 -9.66 2.94 3.70
C ALA A 86 -9.23 1.47 3.76
N ALA A 87 -9.41 0.81 4.91
CA ALA A 87 -9.15 -0.62 5.07
C ALA A 87 -10.04 -1.47 4.14
N ALA A 88 -11.33 -1.13 4.03
CA ALA A 88 -12.27 -1.81 3.14
C ALA A 88 -11.90 -1.64 1.65
N VAL A 89 -11.44 -0.46 1.24
CA VAL A 89 -10.88 -0.21 -0.09
C VAL A 89 -9.65 -1.09 -0.33
N GLY A 90 -8.75 -1.20 0.65
CA GLY A 90 -7.58 -2.08 0.59
C GLY A 90 -7.96 -3.56 0.42
N LEU A 91 -8.93 -4.04 1.21
CA LEU A 91 -9.46 -5.40 1.13
C LEU A 91 -10.06 -5.70 -0.25
N TRP A 92 -10.95 -4.83 -0.74
CA TRP A 92 -11.56 -4.99 -2.05
C TRP A 92 -10.53 -4.93 -3.18
N GLY A 93 -9.55 -4.03 -3.06
CA GLY A 93 -8.45 -3.95 -4.02
C GLY A 93 -7.62 -5.22 -4.08
N THR A 94 -7.35 -5.84 -2.93
CA THR A 94 -6.75 -7.17 -2.90
C THR A 94 -7.62 -8.19 -3.61
N ILE A 95 -8.93 -8.23 -3.32
CA ILE A 95 -9.88 -9.14 -3.97
C ILE A 95 -9.80 -9.03 -5.50
N VAL A 96 -9.84 -7.81 -6.03
CA VAL A 96 -9.71 -7.55 -7.47
C VAL A 96 -8.35 -8.00 -8.00
N PHE A 97 -7.26 -7.67 -7.30
CA PHE A 97 -5.92 -8.13 -7.68
C PHE A 97 -5.85 -9.66 -7.76
N MET A 98 -6.29 -10.38 -6.73
CA MET A 98 -6.19 -11.85 -6.74
C MET A 98 -7.12 -12.47 -7.78
N ALA A 99 -8.31 -11.91 -8.02
CA ALA A 99 -9.19 -12.41 -9.06
C ALA A 99 -8.47 -12.39 -10.43
N ILE A 100 -7.77 -11.30 -10.74
CA ILE A 100 -6.96 -11.16 -11.95
C ILE A 100 -5.71 -12.05 -11.90
N ASP A 101 -5.04 -12.11 -10.75
CA ASP A 101 -3.85 -12.93 -10.55
C ASP A 101 -4.15 -14.42 -10.83
N ILE A 102 -5.25 -14.92 -10.27
CA ILE A 102 -5.67 -16.32 -10.37
C ILE A 102 -6.21 -16.63 -11.76
N ALA A 103 -7.05 -15.75 -12.30
CA ALA A 103 -7.72 -16.01 -13.58
C ALA A 103 -6.83 -15.73 -14.80
N ALA A 104 -5.82 -14.87 -14.67
CA ALA A 104 -5.00 -14.41 -15.79
C ALA A 104 -3.49 -14.53 -15.56
N LEU A 105 -2.92 -13.93 -14.52
CA LEU A 105 -1.45 -13.85 -14.38
C LEU A 105 -0.81 -15.22 -14.11
N ARG A 106 -1.38 -16.00 -13.21
CA ARG A 106 -0.92 -17.37 -12.88
C ARG A 106 -1.06 -18.31 -14.08
N PRO A 107 -2.21 -18.39 -14.78
CA PRO A 107 -2.29 -19.14 -16.03
C PRO A 107 -1.29 -18.66 -17.09
N ALA A 108 -1.08 -17.35 -17.21
CA ALA A 108 -0.12 -16.77 -18.14
C ALA A 108 1.33 -17.11 -17.78
N ASN A 109 1.63 -17.49 -16.53
CA ASN A 109 2.98 -17.82 -16.07
C ASN A 109 3.63 -18.95 -16.88
N HIS A 110 2.81 -19.86 -17.43
CA HIS A 110 3.28 -20.94 -18.32
C HIS A 110 3.77 -20.44 -19.68
N PHE A 111 3.29 -19.29 -20.15
CA PHE A 111 3.67 -18.69 -21.43
C PHE A 111 4.73 -17.59 -21.27
N VAL A 112 4.60 -16.79 -20.21
CA VAL A 112 5.51 -15.70 -19.86
C VAL A 112 5.82 -15.84 -18.38
N THR A 113 7.07 -16.11 -18.02
CA THR A 113 7.47 -16.24 -16.61
C THR A 113 7.23 -14.92 -15.89
N ILE A 114 6.16 -14.86 -15.09
CA ILE A 114 5.74 -13.75 -14.25
C ILE A 114 6.17 -13.99 -12.80
N TYR A 115 6.02 -15.22 -12.32
CA TYR A 115 6.35 -15.65 -10.97
C TYR A 115 7.40 -16.76 -10.98
N PRO A 116 8.32 -16.78 -10.00
CA PRO A 116 9.19 -17.93 -9.78
C PRO A 116 8.35 -19.19 -9.45
N TRP A 117 8.81 -20.35 -9.90
CA TRP A 117 8.16 -21.65 -9.65
C TRP A 117 7.94 -21.95 -8.16
N THR A 118 8.74 -21.35 -7.28
CA THR A 118 8.62 -21.49 -5.82
C THR A 118 7.27 -21.01 -5.30
N TRP A 119 6.62 -20.09 -6.00
CA TRP A 119 5.31 -19.57 -5.62
C TRP A 119 4.20 -20.63 -5.72
N ASP A 120 4.28 -21.51 -6.71
CA ASP A 120 3.35 -22.64 -6.86
C ASP A 120 3.76 -23.81 -5.95
N ALA A 121 5.06 -23.97 -5.68
CA ALA A 121 5.58 -25.00 -4.79
C ALA A 121 5.15 -24.79 -3.33
N VAL A 122 5.17 -23.55 -2.82
CA VAL A 122 4.73 -23.23 -1.45
C VAL A 122 3.27 -23.62 -1.21
N GLY A 123 2.44 -23.51 -2.23
CA GLY A 123 1.02 -23.87 -2.17
C GLY A 123 0.67 -25.31 -2.48
N GLY A 124 1.64 -26.14 -2.88
CA GLY A 124 1.34 -27.43 -3.49
C GLY A 124 0.38 -27.30 -4.68
N LEU A 125 0.60 -26.29 -5.54
CA LEU A 125 -0.28 -25.89 -6.65
C LEU A 125 -1.65 -25.33 -6.24
N SER A 126 -1.97 -25.30 -4.94
CA SER A 126 -3.18 -24.65 -4.42
C SER A 126 -2.99 -23.14 -4.37
N THR A 127 -4.07 -22.41 -4.63
CA THR A 127 -4.14 -20.95 -4.49
C THR A 127 -4.57 -20.54 -3.07
N TRP A 128 -5.17 -21.46 -2.30
CA TRP A 128 -5.83 -21.15 -1.02
C TRP A 128 -4.90 -20.64 0.07
N TRP A 129 -3.63 -21.06 0.07
CA TRP A 129 -2.67 -20.72 1.14
C TRP A 129 -2.36 -19.23 1.20
N TYR A 130 -2.36 -18.53 0.06
CA TYR A 130 -1.96 -17.13 0.03
C TYR A 130 -3.14 -16.17 0.13
N LEU A 131 -4.36 -16.58 -0.22
CA LEU A 131 -5.53 -15.68 -0.16
C LEU A 131 -5.62 -14.92 1.18
N PRO A 132 -5.55 -15.59 2.37
CA PRO A 132 -5.63 -14.88 3.64
C PRO A 132 -4.47 -13.90 3.86
N ILE A 133 -3.26 -14.26 3.42
CA ILE A 133 -2.05 -13.42 3.57
C ILE A 133 -2.26 -12.09 2.83
N TRP A 134 -2.74 -12.16 1.60
CA TRP A 134 -2.97 -10.95 0.80
C TRP A 134 -4.14 -10.13 1.31
N TRP A 135 -5.22 -10.78 1.78
CA TRP A 135 -6.36 -10.08 2.38
C TRP A 135 -5.91 -9.29 3.59
N MET A 136 -5.16 -9.93 4.49
CA MET A 136 -4.60 -9.29 5.67
C MET A 136 -3.65 -8.17 5.27
N LEU A 137 -2.71 -8.41 4.36
CA LEU A 137 -1.71 -7.42 3.97
C LEU A 137 -2.34 -6.16 3.37
N GLY A 138 -3.20 -6.31 2.34
CA GLY A 138 -3.81 -5.16 1.67
C GLY A 138 -4.75 -4.37 2.58
N THR A 139 -5.52 -5.06 3.42
CA THR A 139 -6.34 -4.41 4.46
C THR A 139 -5.46 -3.67 5.45
N PHE A 140 -4.40 -4.32 5.94
CA PHE A 140 -3.51 -3.79 6.97
C PHE A 140 -2.78 -2.52 6.52
N VAL A 141 -2.15 -2.53 5.34
CA VAL A 141 -1.38 -1.36 4.88
C VAL A 141 -2.29 -0.17 4.59
N ALA A 142 -3.47 -0.41 4.01
CA ALA A 142 -4.47 0.63 3.79
C ALA A 142 -5.06 1.15 5.12
N TRP A 143 -5.23 0.27 6.11
CA TRP A 143 -5.65 0.64 7.46
C TRP A 143 -4.60 1.54 8.14
N MET A 144 -3.33 1.12 8.19
CA MET A 144 -2.25 1.91 8.80
C MET A 144 -2.06 3.25 8.08
N GLY A 145 -2.15 3.27 6.75
CA GLY A 145 -2.15 4.50 5.97
C GLY A 145 -3.35 5.41 6.27
N GLY A 146 -4.53 4.84 6.48
CA GLY A 146 -5.72 5.52 6.99
C GLY A 146 -5.49 6.16 8.36
N MET A 147 -4.93 5.41 9.32
CA MET A 147 -4.62 5.91 10.66
C MET A 147 -3.67 7.12 10.61
N LEU A 148 -2.58 7.00 9.83
CA LEU A 148 -1.59 8.06 9.69
C LEU A 148 -2.18 9.30 8.99
N THR A 149 -3.02 9.10 7.97
CA THR A 149 -3.73 10.16 7.25
C THR A 149 -4.68 10.91 8.17
N ALA A 150 -5.56 10.20 8.86
CA ALA A 150 -6.53 10.79 9.79
C ALA A 150 -5.83 11.52 10.96
N GLY A 151 -4.78 10.91 11.54
CA GLY A 151 -4.01 11.53 12.62
C GLY A 151 -3.19 12.75 12.19
N ARG A 152 -2.86 12.88 10.90
CA ARG A 152 -2.27 14.10 10.32
C ARG A 152 -3.33 15.14 10.02
N ALA A 153 -4.47 14.75 9.46
CA ALA A 153 -5.59 15.65 9.20
C ALA A 153 -6.10 16.32 10.49
N ALA A 154 -6.13 15.59 11.60
CA ALA A 154 -6.48 16.13 12.92
C ALA A 154 -5.51 17.22 13.43
N ARG A 155 -4.23 17.16 13.02
CA ARG A 155 -3.19 18.11 13.47
C ARG A 155 -2.99 19.28 12.51
N ALA A 156 -3.11 19.05 11.21
CA ALA A 156 -2.80 20.04 10.17
C ALA A 156 -4.04 20.77 9.60
N GLY A 157 -5.25 20.48 10.13
CA GLY A 157 -6.51 21.09 9.70
C GLY A 157 -7.00 20.60 8.33
N SER A 158 -6.29 20.94 7.25
CA SER A 158 -6.72 20.67 5.86
C SER A 158 -5.61 20.16 4.91
N ASN A 159 -4.33 20.44 5.16
CA ASN A 159 -3.25 20.15 4.20
C ASN A 159 -2.53 18.82 4.47
N THR A 160 -3.24 17.70 4.33
CA THR A 160 -2.60 16.37 4.35
C THR A 160 -2.20 15.97 2.93
N THR A 161 -0.94 16.25 2.55
CA THR A 161 -0.41 15.87 1.24
C THR A 161 0.10 14.44 1.24
N LEU A 162 0.00 13.76 0.09
CA LEU A 162 0.55 12.41 -0.09
C LEU A 162 2.05 12.38 0.23
N LEU A 163 2.79 13.38 -0.27
CA LEU A 163 4.22 13.49 -0.04
C LEU A 163 4.55 13.61 1.44
N GLY A 164 3.82 14.47 2.17
CA GLY A 164 4.05 14.65 3.61
C GLY A 164 3.80 13.37 4.41
N LEU A 165 2.85 12.52 3.99
CA LEU A 165 2.59 11.21 4.59
C LEU A 165 3.67 10.17 4.22
N ALA A 166 4.06 10.13 2.95
CA ALA A 166 4.94 9.10 2.40
C ALA A 166 6.40 9.27 2.82
N VAL A 167 6.94 10.49 2.81
CA VAL A 167 8.35 10.78 3.10
C VAL A 167 8.87 10.11 4.39
N PRO A 168 8.22 10.23 5.57
CA PRO A 168 8.75 9.59 6.77
C PRO A 168 8.71 8.05 6.70
N VAL A 169 7.73 7.47 6.00
CA VAL A 169 7.65 6.02 5.81
C VAL A 169 8.75 5.53 4.85
N LEU A 170 8.97 6.26 3.75
CA LEU A 170 10.03 5.97 2.79
C LEU A 170 11.42 6.13 3.41
N ALA A 171 11.62 7.15 4.26
CA ALA A 171 12.87 7.34 4.98
C ALA A 171 13.17 6.18 5.95
N GLY A 172 12.18 5.74 6.73
CA GLY A 172 12.34 4.58 7.61
C GLY A 172 12.56 3.27 6.84
N SER A 173 11.85 3.08 5.72
CA SER A 173 12.08 1.97 4.79
C SER A 173 13.52 1.94 4.27
N ALA A 174 14.02 3.08 3.77
CA ALA A 174 15.38 3.21 3.27
C ALA A 174 16.41 2.94 4.38
N LEU A 175 16.19 3.46 5.59
CA LEU A 175 17.07 3.21 6.74
C LEU A 175 17.15 1.71 7.07
N ILE A 176 16.01 1.01 7.13
CA ILE A 176 15.97 -0.43 7.41
C ILE A 176 16.67 -1.22 6.29
N ALA A 177 16.45 -0.85 5.04
CA ALA A 177 17.12 -1.50 3.90
C ALA A 177 18.65 -1.31 3.94
N VAL A 178 19.13 -0.10 4.27
CA VAL A 178 20.55 0.20 4.42
C VAL A 178 21.17 -0.59 5.57
N ILE A 179 20.51 -0.63 6.74
CA ILE A 179 20.96 -1.42 7.88
C ILE A 179 21.03 -2.90 7.49
N GLY A 180 19.99 -3.45 6.86
CA GLY A 180 19.96 -4.83 6.39
C GLY A 180 21.13 -5.15 5.46
N ARG A 181 21.48 -4.22 4.56
CA ARG A 181 22.61 -4.38 3.63
C ARG A 181 23.96 -4.38 4.33
N ILE A 182 24.17 -3.47 5.29
CA ILE A 182 25.40 -3.38 6.09
C ILE A 182 25.59 -4.64 6.95
N MET A 183 24.50 -5.17 7.50
CA MET A 183 24.50 -6.39 8.32
C MET A 183 24.64 -7.69 7.51
N GLY A 184 24.79 -7.60 6.18
CA GLY A 184 24.95 -8.77 5.32
C GLY A 184 23.69 -9.64 5.21
N CYS A 185 22.50 -9.06 5.37
CA CYS A 185 21.24 -9.80 5.20
C CYS A 185 21.15 -10.38 3.78
N PRO A 186 20.97 -11.71 3.61
CA PRO A 186 20.96 -12.35 2.29
C PRO A 186 19.65 -12.16 1.51
N VAL A 187 18.79 -11.25 1.96
CA VAL A 187 17.47 -10.97 1.38
C VAL A 187 17.59 -9.83 0.36
N MET A 188 16.90 -9.98 -0.77
CA MET A 188 16.88 -8.96 -1.83
C MET A 188 16.46 -7.59 -1.30
N LEU A 189 17.10 -6.52 -1.80
CA LEU A 189 16.80 -5.13 -1.43
C LEU A 189 15.30 -4.77 -1.52
N PRO A 190 14.55 -5.09 -2.60
CA PRO A 190 13.12 -4.76 -2.68
C PRO A 190 12.30 -5.37 -1.54
N VAL A 191 12.66 -6.57 -1.09
CA VAL A 191 11.97 -7.28 0.00
C VAL A 191 12.28 -6.62 1.34
N THR A 192 13.55 -6.32 1.62
CA THR A 192 13.95 -5.65 2.87
C THR A 192 13.38 -4.23 2.96
N ALA A 193 13.36 -3.48 1.86
CA ALA A 193 12.75 -2.16 1.79
C ALA A 193 11.23 -2.23 1.98
N GLY A 194 10.55 -3.18 1.34
CA GLY A 194 9.11 -3.41 1.53
C GLY A 194 8.75 -3.76 2.97
N ALA A 195 9.52 -4.64 3.62
CA ALA A 195 9.35 -4.95 5.04
C ALA A 195 9.60 -3.71 5.92
N GLY A 196 10.66 -2.95 5.64
CA GLY A 196 10.94 -1.70 6.33
C GLY A 196 9.84 -0.65 6.17
N PHE A 197 9.21 -0.59 5.00
CA PHE A 197 8.05 0.26 4.74
C PHE A 197 6.87 -0.14 5.64
N ALA A 198 6.51 -1.43 5.65
CA ALA A 198 5.40 -1.93 6.46
C ALA A 198 5.64 -1.67 7.96
N LEU A 199 6.86 -1.94 8.46
CA LEU A 199 7.24 -1.67 9.84
C LEU A 199 7.15 -0.18 10.19
N THR A 200 7.73 0.68 9.36
CA THR A 200 7.72 2.13 9.60
C THR A 200 6.30 2.68 9.55
N LEU A 201 5.49 2.26 8.57
CA LEU A 201 4.09 2.64 8.45
C LEU A 201 3.30 2.23 9.69
N THR A 202 3.53 1.01 10.20
CA THR A 202 2.88 0.50 11.41
C THR A 202 3.21 1.36 12.62
N LEU A 203 4.51 1.61 12.86
CA LEU A 203 4.96 2.43 13.98
C LEU A 203 4.36 3.83 13.94
N LEU A 204 4.36 4.47 12.76
CA LEU A 204 3.81 5.81 12.59
C LEU A 204 2.29 5.84 12.68
N GLY A 205 1.59 4.84 12.14
CA GLY A 205 0.14 4.69 12.22
C GLY A 205 -0.33 4.54 13.67
N VAL A 206 0.28 3.63 14.42
CA VAL A 206 0.00 3.43 15.85
C VAL A 206 0.33 4.69 16.66
N ALA A 207 1.49 5.31 16.43
CA ALA A 207 1.86 6.55 17.12
C ALA A 207 0.92 7.71 16.81
N ALA A 208 0.32 7.75 15.61
CA ALA A 208 -0.65 8.78 15.25
C ALA A 208 -1.95 8.68 16.06
N ILE A 209 -2.38 7.48 16.43
CA ILE A 209 -3.52 7.25 17.31
C ILE A 209 -3.14 7.47 18.78
N ALA A 210 -2.00 6.93 19.23
CA ALA A 210 -1.58 7.02 20.63
C ALA A 210 -1.41 8.47 21.11
N ARG A 211 -1.03 9.40 20.23
CA ARG A 211 -0.92 10.83 20.54
C ARG A 211 -2.26 11.59 20.58
N LYS A 212 -3.36 10.92 20.27
CA LYS A 212 -4.72 11.48 20.29
C LYS A 212 -5.48 11.09 21.57
N ALA A 213 -5.05 10.00 22.23
CA ALA A 213 -5.54 9.55 23.53
C ALA A 213 -4.83 10.30 24.67
#